data_AF-A0A938RLS7-F1
#
_entry.id   AF-A0A938RLS7-F1
#
_cell.length_a   1.000
_cell.length_b   1.000
_cell.length_c   1.000
_cell.angle_alpha   90.00
_cell.angle_beta   90.00
_cell.angle_gamma   90.00
#
_symmetry.space_group_name_H-M   'P 1'
#
loop_
_entity.id
_entity.type
_entity.pdbx_description
1 polymer ?
#
loop_
_entity_poly.entity_id
_entity_poly.type
_entity_poly.pdbx_seq_one_letter_code
_entity_poly.pdbx_strand_id
1 'polypeptide(L)'
;MKLATFSQAGSTRIGVVRGDEIVDLSSAAPELPRDLIGFLAGGPGARQRAGEVASAGTARIPLADVKLESPILRPPKLLAVGLNYADHVAESGAQTPKLPTIFNKQSTCVTGPYDPVHMPRVSSALDYEGELAFVIGKRCRHVPRSRAPEVIAGYLICDDVSVRDWQLRIPTWTMGKSFDTHGPLGPWLTTSDEVGDPHALSIRTLVNGEVRQSSNTK
;
A
#
# COMPACT_ATOMS: atom_id res chain seq x y z
N MET A 1 -13.60 -4.39 -4.88
CA MET A 1 -13.67 -4.80 -3.46
C MET A 1 -12.52 -4.20 -2.66
N LYS A 2 -12.74 -3.91 -1.37
CA LYS A 2 -11.70 -3.51 -0.40
C LYS A 2 -11.28 -4.71 0.46
N LEU A 3 -10.00 -5.07 0.41
CA LEU A 3 -9.40 -6.21 1.13
C LEU A 3 -8.44 -5.69 2.19
N ALA A 4 -8.70 -6.02 3.46
CA ALA A 4 -7.87 -5.62 4.58
C ALA A 4 -7.22 -6.82 5.25
N THR A 5 -6.03 -6.62 5.80
CA THR A 5 -5.45 -7.50 6.81
C THR A 5 -5.72 -6.85 8.17
N PHE A 6 -6.23 -7.61 9.13
CA PHE A 6 -6.60 -7.10 10.44
C PHE A 6 -6.24 -8.09 11.54
N SER A 7 -5.99 -7.55 12.73
CA SER A 7 -5.74 -8.32 13.95
C SER A 7 -6.86 -8.10 14.96
N GLN A 8 -7.34 -9.18 15.55
CA GLN A 8 -8.33 -9.15 16.63
C GLN A 8 -8.10 -10.37 17.53
N ALA A 9 -8.10 -10.16 18.85
CA ALA A 9 -7.89 -11.22 19.86
C ALA A 9 -6.63 -12.08 19.60
N GLY A 10 -5.53 -11.45 19.18
CA GLY A 10 -4.25 -12.13 18.93
C GLY A 10 -4.16 -12.91 17.61
N SER A 11 -5.18 -12.85 16.75
CA SER A 11 -5.18 -13.50 15.44
C SER A 11 -5.23 -12.48 14.31
N THR A 12 -4.25 -12.55 13.41
CA THR A 12 -4.17 -11.76 12.18
C THR A 12 -4.69 -12.55 10.99
N ARG A 13 -5.61 -11.96 10.22
CA ARG A 13 -6.25 -12.57 9.05
C ARG A 13 -6.77 -11.51 8.08
N ILE A 14 -7.31 -11.95 6.95
CA ILE A 14 -7.88 -11.06 5.94
C ILE A 14 -9.41 -10.99 6.01
N GLY A 15 -9.93 -9.85 5.57
CA GLY A 15 -11.37 -9.60 5.48
C GLY A 15 -11.74 -8.68 4.33
N VAL A 16 -13.03 -8.66 4.01
CA VAL A 16 -13.60 -7.74 3.02
C VAL A 16 -14.27 -6.58 3.75
N VAL A 17 -13.84 -5.35 3.46
CA VAL A 17 -14.39 -4.15 4.09
C VAL A 17 -15.69 -3.74 3.40
N ARG A 18 -16.70 -3.41 4.21
CA ARG A 18 -18.04 -2.95 3.81
C ARG A 18 -18.49 -1.86 4.77
N GLY A 19 -18.52 -0.61 4.30
CA GLY A 19 -18.83 0.52 5.17
C GLY A 19 -17.81 0.65 6.29
N ASP A 20 -18.29 0.68 7.53
CA ASP A 20 -17.54 0.71 8.78
C ASP A 20 -17.32 -0.68 9.39
N GLU A 21 -17.57 -1.75 8.63
CA GLU A 21 -17.43 -3.13 9.07
C GLU A 21 -16.46 -3.93 8.19
N ILE A 22 -15.98 -5.05 8.72
CA ILE A 22 -15.19 -6.05 8.01
C ILE A 22 -15.83 -7.43 8.12
N VAL A 23 -15.93 -8.12 6.98
CA VAL A 23 -16.33 -9.53 6.89
C VAL A 23 -15.09 -10.40 7.03
N ASP A 24 -15.01 -11.17 8.10
CA ASP A 24 -13.89 -12.08 8.39
C ASP A 24 -13.92 -13.30 7.44
N LEU A 25 -13.00 -13.32 6.47
CA LEU A 25 -12.94 -14.41 5.50
C LEU A 25 -12.52 -15.74 6.13
N SER A 26 -11.78 -15.73 7.25
CA SER A 26 -11.39 -16.97 7.92
C SER A 26 -12.57 -17.72 8.56
N SER A 27 -13.66 -17.00 8.87
CA SER A 27 -14.91 -17.56 9.35
C SER A 27 -15.92 -17.79 8.23
N ALA A 28 -16.06 -16.81 7.32
CA ALA A 28 -17.08 -16.85 6.27
C ALA A 28 -16.71 -17.74 5.07
N ALA A 29 -15.43 -17.94 4.81
CA ALA A 29 -14.88 -18.75 3.73
C ALA A 29 -13.55 -19.42 4.18
N PRO A 30 -13.61 -20.35 5.15
CA PRO A 30 -12.42 -20.95 5.77
C PRO A 30 -11.50 -21.70 4.78
N GLU A 31 -12.00 -22.03 3.59
CA GLU A 31 -11.23 -22.59 2.47
C GLU A 31 -10.26 -21.60 1.81
N LEU A 32 -10.48 -20.29 2.00
CA LEU A 32 -9.61 -19.26 1.45
C LEU A 32 -8.34 -19.06 2.29
N PRO A 33 -7.22 -18.68 1.67
CA PRO A 33 -6.01 -18.32 2.40
C PRO A 33 -6.26 -17.19 3.42
N ARG A 34 -5.56 -17.26 4.55
CA ARG A 34 -5.72 -16.29 5.65
C ARG A 34 -4.88 -15.03 5.49
N ASP A 35 -3.94 -15.03 4.56
CA ASP A 35 -3.08 -13.89 4.23
C ASP A 35 -3.33 -13.40 2.80
N LEU A 36 -3.05 -12.11 2.55
CA LEU A 36 -3.39 -11.48 1.27
C LEU A 36 -2.51 -11.98 0.12
N ILE A 37 -1.27 -12.42 0.36
CA ILE A 37 -0.40 -12.96 -0.69
C ILE A 37 -0.97 -14.28 -1.21
N GLY A 38 -1.30 -15.20 -0.29
CA GLY A 38 -1.95 -16.47 -0.60
C GLY A 38 -3.29 -16.25 -1.29
N PHE A 39 -4.10 -15.31 -0.78
CA PHE A 39 -5.40 -14.98 -1.37
C PHE A 39 -5.28 -14.50 -2.82
N LEU A 40 -4.34 -13.58 -3.10
CA LEU A 40 -4.09 -13.09 -4.46
C LEU A 40 -3.57 -14.20 -5.39
N ALA A 41 -2.75 -15.11 -4.87
CA ALA A 41 -2.30 -16.29 -5.62
C ALA A 41 -3.44 -17.24 -6.00
N GLY A 42 -4.53 -17.26 -5.21
CA GLY A 42 -5.78 -17.99 -5.52
C GLY A 42 -6.56 -17.43 -6.72
N GLY A 43 -6.20 -16.24 -7.22
CA GLY A 43 -6.70 -15.72 -8.49
C GLY A 43 -8.19 -15.35 -8.50
N PRO A 44 -8.84 -15.35 -9.68
CA PRO A 44 -10.23 -14.91 -9.83
C PRO A 44 -11.24 -15.68 -8.98
N GLY A 45 -11.06 -17.00 -8.80
CA GLY A 45 -11.98 -17.83 -8.01
C GLY A 45 -12.01 -17.43 -6.54
N ALA A 46 -10.84 -17.17 -5.93
CA ALA A 46 -10.76 -16.67 -4.56
C ALA A 46 -11.46 -15.31 -4.40
N ARG A 47 -11.27 -14.40 -5.38
CA ARG A 47 -11.95 -13.10 -5.38
C ARG A 47 -13.46 -13.21 -5.52
N GLN A 48 -13.94 -14.06 -6.43
CA GLN A 48 -15.37 -14.30 -6.60
C GLN A 48 -15.97 -14.82 -5.29
N ARG A 49 -15.35 -15.84 -4.68
CA ARG A 49 -15.81 -16.43 -3.43
C ARG A 49 -15.86 -15.42 -2.28
N ALA A 50 -14.83 -14.60 -2.14
CA ALA A 50 -14.81 -13.52 -1.15
C ALA A 50 -15.94 -12.49 -1.37
N GLY A 51 -16.25 -12.18 -2.64
CA GLY A 51 -17.36 -11.31 -3.00
C GLY A 51 -18.73 -11.88 -2.62
N GLU A 52 -18.95 -13.17 -2.89
CA GLU A 52 -20.17 -13.90 -2.53
C GLU A 52 -20.42 -13.88 -1.01
N VAL A 53 -19.43 -14.28 -0.21
CA VAL A 53 -19.60 -14.34 1.26
C VAL A 53 -19.72 -12.97 1.91
N ALA A 54 -19.05 -11.95 1.35
CA ALA A 54 -19.18 -10.58 1.81
C ALA A 54 -20.58 -10.00 1.51
N SER A 55 -21.25 -10.51 0.48
CA SER A 55 -22.61 -10.08 0.11
C SER A 55 -23.69 -10.86 0.87
N ALA A 56 -23.39 -12.08 1.31
CA ALA A 56 -24.32 -12.97 2.02
C ALA A 56 -24.63 -12.56 3.48
N GLY A 57 -24.06 -11.45 4.00
CA GLY A 57 -24.38 -10.95 5.34
C GLY A 57 -23.82 -11.78 6.50
N THR A 58 -22.72 -12.50 6.27
CA THR A 58 -22.00 -13.26 7.31
C THR A 58 -21.45 -12.34 8.41
N ALA A 59 -21.14 -12.90 9.58
CA ALA A 59 -20.74 -12.18 10.79
C ALA A 59 -19.74 -11.04 10.49
N ARG A 60 -20.17 -9.82 10.79
CA ARG A 60 -19.43 -8.59 10.54
C ARG A 60 -18.85 -8.08 11.84
N ILE A 61 -17.64 -7.56 11.76
CA ILE A 61 -16.94 -6.97 12.89
C ILE A 61 -16.81 -5.47 12.60
N PRO A 62 -17.20 -4.57 13.52
CA PRO A 62 -16.93 -3.15 13.38
C PRO A 62 -15.43 -2.90 13.19
N LEU A 63 -15.05 -2.00 12.26
CA LEU A 63 -13.65 -1.64 12.05
C LEU A 63 -13.00 -1.03 13.29
N ALA A 64 -13.80 -0.41 14.16
CA ALA A 64 -13.35 0.13 15.44
C ALA A 64 -12.89 -0.97 16.44
N ASP A 65 -13.33 -2.22 16.25
CA ASP A 65 -13.04 -3.34 17.14
C ASP A 65 -11.85 -4.19 16.66
N VAL A 66 -11.17 -3.77 15.61
CA VAL A 66 -10.00 -4.46 15.05
C VAL A 66 -8.82 -3.51 14.88
N LYS A 67 -7.61 -4.06 14.92
CA LYS A 67 -6.42 -3.33 14.45
C LYS A 67 -6.26 -3.59 12.95
N LEU A 68 -6.38 -2.56 12.13
CA LEU A 68 -6.00 -2.65 10.72
C LEU A 68 -4.48 -2.72 10.60
N GLU A 69 -3.99 -3.76 9.93
CA GLU A 69 -2.57 -3.96 9.64
C GLU A 69 -2.27 -3.51 8.21
N SER A 70 -0.99 -3.53 7.83
CA SER A 70 -0.63 -3.41 6.41
C SER A 70 -1.33 -4.51 5.61
N PRO A 71 -1.97 -4.21 4.46
CA PRO A 71 -2.61 -5.22 3.62
C PRO A 71 -1.66 -6.38 3.27
N ILE A 72 -0.37 -6.08 3.10
CA ILE A 72 0.70 -7.07 2.94
C ILE A 72 1.73 -6.84 4.04
N LEU A 73 1.68 -7.66 5.10
CA LEU A 73 2.55 -7.53 6.28
C LEU A 73 4.04 -7.52 5.93
N ARG A 74 4.44 -8.36 4.97
CA ARG A 74 5.83 -8.51 4.56
C ARG A 74 5.91 -8.76 3.05
N PRO A 75 5.92 -7.70 2.22
CA PRO A 75 5.99 -7.88 0.77
C PRO A 75 7.33 -8.51 0.39
N PRO A 76 7.37 -9.53 -0.50
CA PRO A 76 8.64 -10.13 -0.94
C PRO A 76 9.57 -9.14 -1.65
N LYS A 77 8.99 -8.08 -2.24
CA LYS A 77 9.69 -6.95 -2.83
C LYS A 77 8.88 -5.69 -2.58
N LEU A 78 9.53 -4.62 -2.13
CA LEU A 78 8.96 -3.28 -2.08
C LEU A 78 9.78 -2.38 -3.00
N LEU A 79 9.20 -2.06 -4.16
CA LEU A 79 9.81 -1.19 -5.16
C LEU A 79 9.13 0.17 -5.09
N ALA A 80 9.95 1.22 -5.19
CA ALA A 80 9.49 2.60 -5.16
C ALA A 80 10.08 3.36 -6.36
N VAL A 81 9.43 4.45 -6.73
CA VAL A 81 9.76 5.27 -7.89
C VAL A 81 9.96 6.70 -7.40
N GLY A 82 11.13 7.28 -7.62
CA GLY A 82 11.32 8.70 -7.33
C GLY A 82 11.12 9.57 -8.56
N LEU A 83 10.99 10.88 -8.31
CA LEU A 83 10.92 11.91 -9.35
C LEU A 83 9.80 11.66 -10.37
N ASN A 84 8.66 11.15 -9.91
CA ASN A 84 7.56 10.66 -10.75
C ASN A 84 6.32 11.57 -10.77
N TYR A 85 6.37 12.72 -10.09
CA TYR A 85 5.40 13.81 -10.23
C TYR A 85 6.11 15.04 -10.77
N ALA A 86 5.54 15.68 -11.79
CA ALA A 86 6.13 16.85 -12.44
C ALA A 86 6.38 18.00 -11.44
N ASP A 87 5.43 18.22 -10.52
CA ASP A 87 5.54 19.23 -9.47
C ASP A 87 6.72 18.94 -8.53
N HIS A 88 6.92 17.68 -8.17
CA HIS A 88 8.03 17.25 -7.31
C HIS A 88 9.38 17.39 -8.00
N VAL A 89 9.46 17.11 -9.31
CA VAL A 89 10.68 17.33 -10.10
C VAL A 89 11.03 18.82 -10.15
N ALA A 90 10.03 19.69 -10.31
CA ALA A 90 10.22 21.14 -10.31
C ALA A 90 10.71 21.64 -8.93
N GLU A 91 10.15 21.12 -7.84
CA GLU A 91 10.54 21.47 -6.46
C GLU A 91 11.97 21.02 -6.12
N SER A 92 12.36 19.81 -6.52
CA SER A 92 13.68 19.27 -6.20
C SER A 92 14.82 19.88 -7.02
N GLY A 93 14.50 20.69 -8.05
CA GLY A 93 15.47 21.22 -9.03
C GLY A 93 16.15 20.15 -9.89
N ALA A 94 15.58 18.93 -9.93
CA ALA A 94 16.14 17.83 -10.70
C ALA A 94 15.70 17.91 -12.17
N GLN A 95 16.47 17.29 -13.06
CA GLN A 95 16.02 17.08 -14.44
C GLN A 95 15.02 15.92 -14.47
N THR A 96 13.92 16.07 -15.23
CA THR A 96 12.97 14.98 -15.46
C THR A 96 13.70 13.75 -15.99
N PRO A 97 13.66 12.61 -15.28
CA PRO A 97 14.37 11.42 -15.71
C PRO A 97 13.86 10.89 -17.06
N LYS A 98 14.77 10.49 -17.95
CA LYS A 98 14.42 9.82 -19.22
C LYS A 98 13.91 8.39 -19.03
N LEU A 99 14.23 7.79 -17.89
CA LEU A 99 13.82 6.45 -17.47
C LEU A 99 13.34 6.53 -16.02
N PRO A 100 12.35 5.71 -15.61
CA PRO A 100 11.89 5.70 -14.23
C PRO A 100 13.03 5.42 -13.24
N THR A 101 13.18 6.27 -12.23
CA THR A 101 14.16 6.05 -11.16
C THR A 101 13.60 5.07 -10.14
N ILE A 102 13.90 3.79 -10.33
CA ILE A 102 13.43 2.70 -9.47
C ILE A 102 14.47 2.38 -8.40
N PHE A 103 14.02 2.24 -7.16
CA PHE A 103 14.81 1.77 -6.04
C PHE A 103 14.00 0.81 -5.17
N ASN A 104 14.64 0.17 -4.20
CA ASN A 104 13.99 -0.71 -3.23
C ASN A 104 13.96 -0.08 -1.83
N LYS A 105 12.85 -0.30 -1.14
CA LYS A 105 12.76 -0.19 0.32
C LYS A 105 12.91 -1.58 0.93
N GLN A 106 13.45 -1.69 2.14
CA GLN A 106 13.50 -2.97 2.84
C GLN A 106 12.09 -3.38 3.25
N SER A 107 11.71 -4.65 3.05
CA SER A 107 10.39 -5.15 3.46
C SER A 107 10.15 -5.05 4.97
N THR A 108 11.20 -4.86 5.78
CA THR A 108 11.12 -4.61 7.23
C THR A 108 10.48 -3.29 7.60
N CYS A 109 10.56 -2.27 6.73
CA CYS A 109 10.01 -0.95 7.05
C CYS A 109 8.48 -0.91 7.04
N VAL A 110 7.83 -1.94 6.49
CA VAL A 110 6.38 -1.99 6.31
C VAL A 110 5.65 -2.04 7.65
N THR A 111 4.67 -1.15 7.80
CA THR A 111 3.83 -1.06 9.00
C THR A 111 2.39 -0.75 8.60
N GLY A 112 1.44 -0.96 9.53
CA GLY A 112 0.02 -0.68 9.30
C GLY A 112 -0.30 0.81 9.15
N PRO A 113 -1.50 1.13 8.66
CA PRO A 113 -1.92 2.50 8.32
C PRO A 113 -1.99 3.47 9.51
N TYR A 114 -2.07 2.94 10.74
CA TYR A 114 -2.21 3.73 11.97
C TYR A 114 -1.09 3.43 12.98
N ASP A 115 -0.08 2.66 12.58
CA ASP A 115 1.08 2.42 13.42
C ASP A 115 1.95 3.69 13.50
N PRO A 116 2.68 3.91 14.60
CA PRO A 116 3.52 5.09 14.74
C PRO A 116 4.71 5.06 13.76
N VAL A 117 5.05 6.23 13.21
CA VAL A 117 6.30 6.45 12.49
C VAL A 117 7.34 6.99 13.48
N HIS A 118 8.46 6.28 13.64
CA HIS A 118 9.50 6.66 14.58
C HIS A 118 10.55 7.57 13.93
N MET A 119 10.81 8.74 14.53
CA MET A 119 11.97 9.55 14.17
C MET A 119 13.26 8.87 14.66
N PRO A 120 14.22 8.55 13.78
CA PRO A 120 15.45 7.88 14.20
C PRO A 120 16.34 8.83 14.99
N ARG A 121 17.06 8.32 16.00
CA ARG A 121 17.97 9.15 16.84
C ARG A 121 19.13 9.79 16.06
N VAL A 122 19.43 9.27 14.87
CA VAL A 122 20.59 9.64 14.05
C VAL A 122 20.32 10.79 13.08
N SER A 123 19.10 11.33 13.05
CA SER A 123 18.73 12.44 12.18
C SER A 123 17.47 13.15 12.67
N SER A 124 17.36 14.43 12.35
CA SER A 124 16.13 15.22 12.46
C SER A 124 15.47 15.51 11.11
N ALA A 125 16.04 15.01 10.00
CA ALA A 125 15.59 15.28 8.64
C ALA A 125 14.57 14.24 8.15
N LEU A 126 13.59 13.93 9.00
CA LEU A 126 12.47 13.05 8.66
C LEU A 126 11.48 13.79 7.79
N ASP A 127 10.98 13.11 6.75
CA ASP A 127 10.08 13.68 5.76
C ASP A 127 9.02 12.66 5.32
N TYR A 128 7.85 13.16 4.92
CA TYR A 128 6.72 12.37 4.44
C TYR A 128 6.65 12.41 2.91
N GLU A 129 6.12 11.34 2.31
CA GLU A 129 5.83 11.28 0.88
C GLU A 129 4.57 10.45 0.67
N GLY A 130 3.41 11.11 0.58
CA GLY A 130 2.15 10.43 0.28
C GLY A 130 2.10 9.94 -1.16
N GLU A 131 1.98 8.63 -1.34
CA GLU A 131 2.11 7.95 -2.62
C GLU A 131 0.93 7.02 -2.93
N LEU A 132 0.60 6.91 -4.23
CA LEU A 132 -0.25 5.83 -4.73
C LEU A 132 0.63 4.59 -4.92
N ALA A 133 0.33 3.52 -4.18
CA ALA A 133 0.95 2.23 -4.40
C ALA A 133 0.00 1.26 -5.11
N PHE A 134 0.56 0.31 -5.84
CA PHE A 134 -0.20 -0.77 -6.47
C PHE A 134 0.41 -2.12 -6.12
N VAL A 135 -0.44 -3.15 -6.06
CA VAL A 135 -0.03 -4.52 -5.76
C VAL A 135 -0.12 -5.36 -7.02
N ILE A 136 0.97 -6.05 -7.36
CA ILE A 136 0.97 -7.06 -8.43
C ILE A 136 0.29 -8.33 -7.90
N GLY A 137 -0.84 -8.72 -8.50
CA GLY A 137 -1.64 -9.86 -8.08
C GLY A 137 -1.30 -11.17 -8.76
N LYS A 138 -0.53 -11.14 -9.85
CA LYS A 138 -0.19 -12.31 -10.66
C LYS A 138 1.29 -12.34 -10.95
N ARG A 139 1.92 -13.51 -10.83
CA ARG A 139 3.29 -13.71 -11.29
C ARG A 139 3.37 -13.36 -12.78
N CYS A 140 4.28 -12.46 -13.14
CA CYS A 140 4.42 -11.96 -14.49
C CYS A 140 5.87 -11.60 -14.83
N ARG A 141 6.20 -11.55 -16.13
CA ARG A 141 7.51 -11.15 -16.67
C ARG A 141 7.30 -10.61 -18.09
N HIS A 142 8.05 -9.57 -18.48
CA HIS A 142 7.95 -8.93 -19.81
C HIS A 142 6.51 -8.53 -20.18
N VAL A 143 5.76 -7.99 -19.20
CA VAL A 143 4.38 -7.53 -19.43
C VAL A 143 4.42 -6.30 -20.33
N PRO A 144 3.77 -6.32 -21.51
CA PRO A 144 3.69 -5.12 -22.36
C PRO A 144 2.82 -4.06 -21.66
N ARG A 145 3.12 -2.78 -21.91
CA ARG A 145 2.43 -1.63 -21.28
C ARG A 145 0.90 -1.75 -21.34
N SER A 146 0.35 -2.13 -22.49
CA SER A 146 -1.10 -2.28 -22.70
C SER A 146 -1.76 -3.34 -21.83
N ARG A 147 -0.99 -4.31 -21.31
CA ARG A 147 -1.47 -5.40 -20.45
C ARG A 147 -1.09 -5.24 -18.98
N ALA A 148 -0.46 -4.12 -18.60
CA ALA A 148 -0.15 -3.83 -17.21
C ALA A 148 -1.38 -3.91 -16.28
N PRO A 149 -2.58 -3.42 -16.67
CA PRO A 149 -3.77 -3.54 -15.83
C PRO A 149 -4.15 -4.99 -15.47
N GLU A 150 -3.84 -5.96 -16.33
CA GLU A 150 -4.20 -7.37 -16.11
C GLU A 150 -3.44 -8.04 -14.95
N VAL A 151 -2.30 -7.48 -14.56
CA VAL A 151 -1.44 -8.04 -13.50
C VAL A 151 -1.57 -7.30 -12.17
N ILE A 152 -2.23 -6.14 -12.15
CA ILE A 152 -2.45 -5.33 -10.95
C ILE A 152 -3.68 -5.85 -10.20
N ALA A 153 -3.48 -6.27 -8.95
CA ALA A 153 -4.56 -6.67 -8.05
C ALA A 153 -5.43 -5.48 -7.62
N GLY A 154 -4.78 -4.35 -7.38
CA GLY A 154 -5.41 -3.16 -6.85
C GLY A 154 -4.39 -2.15 -6.36
N TYR A 155 -4.91 -1.15 -5.66
CA TYR A 155 -4.20 0.03 -5.22
C TYR A 155 -4.41 0.27 -3.72
N LEU A 156 -3.40 0.86 -3.09
CA LEU A 156 -3.41 1.25 -1.68
C LEU A 156 -2.60 2.52 -1.48
N ILE A 157 -2.70 3.13 -0.30
CA ILE A 157 -1.95 4.33 0.04
C ILE A 157 -0.63 3.91 0.69
N CYS A 158 0.45 4.60 0.33
CA CYS A 158 1.77 4.45 0.95
C CYS A 158 2.23 5.82 1.46
N ASP A 159 2.94 5.84 2.59
CA ASP A 159 3.81 6.96 2.96
C ASP A 159 5.27 6.50 2.77
N ASP A 160 5.97 7.04 1.77
CA ASP A 160 7.39 6.76 1.51
C ASP A 160 8.29 7.61 2.43
N VAL A 161 8.14 7.38 3.73
CA VAL A 161 8.86 8.12 4.77
C VAL A 161 10.37 8.05 4.53
N SER A 162 11.00 9.23 4.58
CA SER A 162 12.37 9.43 4.17
C SER A 162 13.16 10.19 5.21
N VAL A 163 14.39 9.73 5.48
CA VAL A 163 15.37 10.46 6.27
C VAL A 163 16.36 11.09 5.31
N ARG A 164 16.15 12.37 4.98
CA ARG A 164 16.73 13.03 3.79
C ARG A 164 18.26 13.07 3.80
N ASP A 165 18.86 13.37 4.93
CA ASP A 165 20.32 13.39 5.05
C ASP A 165 20.91 11.99 4.90
N TRP A 166 20.23 10.93 5.34
CA TRP A 166 20.64 9.54 5.12
C TRP A 166 20.38 9.06 3.68
N GLN A 167 19.30 9.55 3.05
CA GLN A 167 18.98 9.29 1.64
C GLN A 167 20.10 9.76 0.71
N LEU A 168 20.71 10.91 1.01
CA LEU A 168 21.74 11.54 0.19
C LEU A 168 23.18 11.09 0.52
N ARG A 169 23.39 10.32 1.59
CA ARG A 169 24.73 9.85 2.01
C ARG A 169 25.30 8.74 1.15
N ILE A 170 24.44 7.98 0.46
CA ILE A 170 24.86 6.83 -0.33
C ILE A 170 24.21 6.89 -1.74
N PRO A 171 24.81 6.23 -2.75
CA PRO A 171 24.29 6.28 -4.13
C PRO A 171 22.89 5.68 -4.31
N THR A 172 22.39 4.90 -3.35
CA THR A 172 21.03 4.35 -3.37
C THR A 172 20.18 5.01 -2.30
N TRP A 173 18.89 5.20 -2.54
CA TRP A 173 18.02 5.84 -1.54
C TRP A 173 17.55 4.90 -0.44
N THR A 174 17.87 3.61 -0.54
CA THR A 174 17.39 2.56 0.37
C THR A 174 17.69 2.88 1.83
N MET A 175 18.88 3.38 2.16
CA MET A 175 19.27 3.62 3.56
C MET A 175 18.41 4.70 4.23
N GLY A 176 18.15 5.82 3.54
CA GLY A 176 17.26 6.88 4.04
C GLY A 176 15.78 6.51 4.02
N LYS A 177 15.39 5.52 3.20
CA LYS A 177 13.98 5.14 2.98
C LYS A 177 13.59 3.80 3.59
N SER A 178 14.42 3.17 4.42
CA SER A 178 14.17 1.80 4.91
C SER A 178 14.36 1.59 6.40
N PHE A 179 14.40 2.66 7.19
CA PHE A 179 14.29 2.52 8.65
C PHE A 179 12.98 1.81 9.00
N ASP A 180 12.95 1.09 10.12
CA ASP A 180 11.71 0.46 10.59
C ASP A 180 10.61 1.53 10.73
N THR A 181 9.35 1.14 10.51
CA THR A 181 8.16 2.03 10.45
C THR A 181 8.10 3.03 9.29
N HIS A 182 9.07 3.05 8.37
CA HIS A 182 9.13 4.05 7.28
C HIS A 182 8.43 3.61 5.98
N GLY A 183 7.64 2.53 6.02
CA GLY A 183 6.74 2.16 4.93
C GLY A 183 5.32 1.88 5.42
N PRO A 184 4.59 2.86 6.00
CA PRO A 184 3.16 2.70 6.25
C PRO A 184 2.40 2.39 4.96
N LEU A 185 1.60 1.32 4.96
CA LEU A 185 0.76 0.89 3.83
C LEU A 185 -0.67 0.64 4.31
N GLY A 186 -1.68 1.08 3.56
CA GLY A 186 -3.07 0.72 3.81
C GLY A 186 -4.10 1.78 3.44
N PRO A 187 -5.25 1.85 4.15
CA PRO A 187 -5.71 0.91 5.18
C PRO A 187 -6.14 -0.46 4.64
N TRP A 188 -6.36 -0.57 3.32
CA TRP A 188 -6.73 -1.79 2.62
C TRP A 188 -6.27 -1.73 1.17
N LEU A 189 -6.25 -2.87 0.51
CA LEU A 189 -6.12 -2.97 -0.93
C LEU A 189 -7.50 -2.77 -1.58
N THR A 190 -7.65 -1.71 -2.36
CA THR A 190 -8.84 -1.49 -3.21
C THR A 190 -8.58 -2.12 -4.56
N THR A 191 -9.38 -3.11 -4.95
CA THR A 191 -9.16 -3.82 -6.23
C THR A 191 -9.39 -2.92 -7.44
N SER A 192 -8.74 -3.24 -8.55
CA SER A 192 -8.73 -2.43 -9.77
C SER A 192 -10.12 -2.11 -10.33
N ASP A 193 -11.11 -2.98 -10.12
CA ASP A 193 -12.52 -2.76 -10.51
C ASP A 193 -13.26 -1.71 -9.65
N GLU A 194 -12.78 -1.42 -8.44
CA GLU A 194 -13.42 -0.45 -7.52
C GLU A 194 -12.69 0.90 -7.48
N VAL A 195 -11.42 0.97 -7.88
CA VAL A 195 -10.63 2.21 -7.82
C VAL A 195 -11.06 3.27 -8.85
N GLY A 196 -11.72 2.86 -9.93
CA GLY A 196 -12.00 3.73 -11.09
C GLY A 196 -10.78 3.88 -12.00
N ASP A 197 -10.49 5.11 -12.45
CA ASP A 197 -9.31 5.40 -13.27
C ASP A 197 -8.09 5.72 -12.39
N PRO A 198 -7.09 4.81 -12.30
CA PRO A 198 -5.89 5.03 -11.49
C PRO A 198 -5.00 6.17 -12.01
N HIS A 199 -5.23 6.64 -13.25
CA HIS A 199 -4.51 7.76 -13.87
C HIS A 199 -5.20 9.11 -13.64
N ALA A 200 -6.23 9.17 -12.78
CA ALA A 200 -6.95 10.41 -12.51
C ALA A 200 -7.32 10.59 -11.02
N LEU A 201 -6.57 9.97 -10.11
CA LEU A 201 -6.81 10.01 -8.67
C LEU A 201 -6.15 11.24 -8.05
N SER A 202 -6.89 11.97 -7.20
CA SER A 202 -6.31 13.02 -6.37
C SER A 202 -5.62 12.43 -5.15
N ILE A 203 -4.44 12.94 -4.84
CA ILE A 203 -3.65 12.54 -3.67
C ILE A 203 -3.35 13.76 -2.81
N ARG A 204 -3.48 13.61 -1.48
CA ARG A 204 -3.18 14.66 -0.51
C ARG A 204 -2.50 14.08 0.72
N THR A 205 -1.54 14.83 1.25
CA THR A 205 -0.89 14.56 2.53
C THR A 205 -1.14 15.74 3.44
N LEU A 206 -1.63 15.45 4.65
CA LEU A 206 -1.89 16.46 5.68
C LEU A 206 -1.04 16.16 6.90
N VAL A 207 -0.48 17.21 7.51
CA VAL A 207 0.24 17.13 8.78
C VAL A 207 -0.43 18.07 9.76
N ASN A 208 -0.94 17.52 10.87
CA ASN A 208 -1.71 18.28 11.87
C ASN A 208 -2.88 19.07 11.27
N GLY A 209 -3.53 18.51 10.24
CA GLY A 209 -4.65 19.14 9.52
C GLY A 209 -4.24 20.15 8.43
N GLU A 210 -2.96 20.50 8.31
CA GLU A 210 -2.45 21.39 7.27
C GLU A 210 -2.10 20.59 6.01
N VAL A 211 -2.58 21.03 4.84
CA VAL A 211 -2.25 20.40 3.55
C VAL A 211 -0.79 20.67 3.22
N ARG A 212 -0.01 19.59 3.07
CA ARG A 212 1.41 19.62 2.75
C ARG A 212 1.71 19.13 1.34
N GLN A 213 0.93 18.19 0.83
CA GLN A 213 0.97 17.75 -0.56
C GLN A 213 -0.46 17.71 -1.10
N SER A 214 -0.64 18.13 -2.35
CA SER A 214 -1.91 18.06 -3.06
C SER A 214 -1.65 17.95 -4.56
N SER A 215 -1.84 16.76 -5.13
CA SER A 215 -1.58 16.49 -6.54
C SER A 215 -2.61 15.52 -7.15
N ASN A 216 -2.34 15.04 -8.36
CA ASN A 216 -3.18 14.09 -9.08
C ASN A 216 -2.32 13.15 -9.94
N THR A 217 -2.78 11.92 -10.18
CA THR A 217 -2.04 10.87 -10.88
C THR A 217 -2.08 10.94 -12.41
N LYS A 218 -2.44 12.10 -12.99
CA LYS A 218 -2.51 12.37 -14.43
C LYS A 218 -1.14 12.54 -15.09
#